data_AF-A0A7W1DJZ2-F1
#
_entry.id   AF-A0A7W1DJZ2-F1
#
_cell.length_a   1.000
_cell.length_b   1.000
_cell.length_c   1.000
_cell.angle_alpha   90.00
_cell.angle_beta   90.00
_cell.angle_gamma   90.00
#
_symmetry.space_group_name_H-M   'P 1'
#
loop_
_entity.id
_entity.type
_entity.pdbx_description
1 polymer ?
#
loop_
_entity_poly.entity_id
_entity_poly.type
_entity_poly.pdbx_seq_one_letter_code
_entity_poly.pdbx_strand_id
1 'polypeptide(L)'
;VDFNRGGTPLMEIVTEPDIPSPEAARATANQLKDILRAVGVSEADMEKGQLRCDANVSIRNPDGTFGTKTELKNMNSFRFVERGLTRELERQREILQNGGRIEQTTLHYDPETDEVHELRSKEYAHDYRYFPEPDLLPLELSHAYVREIEDRLPELPDRMLARFVGQYGLSEYDAGVLTADRDLASFYESVAAEVDPKQASNWISGDLRALLNETGTDISDSRVTPEHMKELIELVAAGKVSRSAAKTALDTVFETGDAPSAVVEREGLASVGSDELSGVVDEAISANPEEAERVRDGDKKVVGFLVGQVMKATRGNADGGRVRELLMEKLGS
;
A
#
# COMPACT_ATOMS: atom_id res chain seq x y z
N VAL A 1 -32.23 9.07 -22.86
CA VAL A 1 -31.23 9.94 -22.22
C VAL A 1 -31.55 9.98 -20.75
N ASP A 2 -30.60 9.59 -19.90
CA ASP A 2 -30.75 9.65 -18.44
C ASP A 2 -30.07 10.94 -17.95
N PHE A 3 -30.79 11.76 -17.18
CA PHE A 3 -30.32 13.05 -16.65
C PHE A 3 -29.89 13.00 -15.18
N ASN A 4 -29.85 11.82 -14.56
CA ASN A 4 -29.51 11.68 -13.13
C ASN A 4 -28.12 12.24 -12.77
N ARG A 5 -27.19 12.34 -13.73
CA ARG A 5 -25.86 12.96 -13.57
C ARG A 5 -25.79 14.42 -14.03
N GLY A 6 -26.89 14.99 -14.52
CA GLY A 6 -26.94 16.38 -14.97
C GLY A 6 -26.78 17.32 -13.78
N GLY A 7 -25.76 18.20 -13.84
CA GLY A 7 -25.49 19.18 -12.77
C GLY A 7 -24.71 18.66 -11.57
N THR A 8 -24.22 17.41 -11.60
CA THR A 8 -23.28 16.93 -10.57
C THR A 8 -22.01 17.80 -10.55
N PRO A 9 -21.54 18.28 -9.39
CA PRO A 9 -20.31 19.08 -9.31
C PRO A 9 -19.11 18.34 -9.90
N LEU A 10 -18.30 19.06 -10.67
CA LEU A 10 -17.05 18.56 -11.27
C LEU A 10 -15.94 19.58 -11.05
N MET A 11 -14.72 19.07 -10.93
CA MET A 11 -13.49 19.86 -10.92
C MET A 11 -12.60 19.35 -12.05
N GLU A 12 -12.16 20.25 -12.92
CA GLU A 12 -11.21 19.94 -13.98
C GLU A 12 -9.82 20.40 -13.56
N ILE A 13 -8.86 19.47 -13.54
CA ILE A 13 -7.47 19.73 -13.18
C ILE A 13 -6.64 19.50 -14.44
N VAL A 14 -6.10 20.57 -14.99
CA VAL A 14 -5.22 20.53 -16.17
C VAL A 14 -3.79 20.75 -15.69
N THR A 15 -2.92 19.78 -15.97
CA THR A 15 -1.49 19.88 -15.64
C THR A 15 -0.74 20.59 -16.76
N GLU A 16 0.35 21.26 -16.40
CA GLU A 16 1.37 21.65 -17.37
C GLU A 16 2.00 20.41 -18.03
N PRO A 17 2.58 20.52 -19.25
CA PRO A 17 3.16 19.40 -19.99
C PRO A 17 4.56 18.99 -19.47
N ASP A 18 4.69 18.83 -18.14
CA ASP A 18 5.94 18.56 -17.43
C ASP A 18 6.13 17.08 -17.09
N ILE A 19 5.16 16.22 -17.43
CA ILE A 19 5.19 14.79 -17.17
C ILE A 19 6.05 14.10 -18.26
N PRO A 20 7.23 13.56 -17.92
CA PRO A 20 8.23 13.17 -18.93
C PRO A 20 8.02 11.76 -19.51
N SER A 21 7.23 10.92 -18.86
CA SER A 21 7.07 9.52 -19.25
C SER A 21 5.70 8.93 -18.87
N PRO A 22 5.27 7.82 -19.48
CA PRO A 22 4.05 7.11 -19.09
C PRO A 22 4.02 6.68 -17.62
N GLU A 23 5.16 6.24 -17.08
CA GLU A 23 5.30 5.83 -15.68
C GLU A 23 5.11 7.04 -14.75
N ALA A 24 5.70 8.18 -15.10
CA ALA A 24 5.51 9.43 -14.37
C ALA A 24 4.06 9.93 -14.45
N ALA A 25 3.37 9.71 -15.58
CA ALA A 25 1.95 10.05 -15.73
C ALA A 25 1.08 9.22 -14.77
N ARG A 26 1.33 7.92 -14.70
CA ARG A 26 0.68 7.05 -13.71
C ARG A 26 0.98 7.48 -12.29
N ALA A 27 2.24 7.75 -11.95
CA ALA A 27 2.62 8.17 -10.61
C ALA A 27 1.91 9.48 -10.20
N THR A 28 1.91 10.47 -11.09
CA THR A 28 1.22 11.76 -10.89
C THR A 28 -0.28 11.57 -10.69
N ALA A 29 -0.92 10.72 -11.50
CA ALA A 29 -2.34 10.46 -11.40
C ALA A 29 -2.71 9.73 -10.08
N ASN A 30 -1.85 8.81 -9.61
CA ASN A 30 -2.02 8.18 -8.30
C ASN A 30 -1.87 9.21 -7.17
N GLN A 31 -0.83 10.04 -7.20
CA GLN A 31 -0.62 11.07 -6.19
C GLN A 31 -1.80 12.06 -6.12
N LEU A 32 -2.34 12.46 -7.28
CA LEU A 32 -3.52 13.32 -7.32
C LEU A 32 -4.75 12.64 -6.70
N LYS A 33 -4.98 11.35 -7.02
CA LYS A 33 -6.04 10.56 -6.41
C LYS A 33 -5.88 10.51 -4.88
N ASP A 34 -4.67 10.28 -4.39
CA ASP A 34 -4.40 10.17 -2.96
C ASP A 34 -4.61 11.52 -2.25
N ILE A 35 -4.24 12.64 -2.88
CA ILE A 35 -4.53 13.99 -2.37
C ILE A 35 -6.04 14.24 -2.29
N LEU A 36 -6.81 13.93 -3.35
CA LEU A 36 -8.26 14.14 -3.38
C LEU A 36 -8.98 13.35 -2.28
N ARG A 37 -8.54 12.11 -2.05
CA ARG A 37 -9.04 11.24 -0.96
C ARG A 37 -8.65 11.77 0.40
N ALA A 38 -7.38 12.15 0.59
CA ALA A 38 -6.89 12.68 1.86
C ALA A 38 -7.68 13.92 2.28
N VAL A 39 -7.92 14.86 1.36
CA VAL A 39 -8.70 16.08 1.60
C VAL A 39 -10.20 15.79 1.80
N GLY A 40 -10.70 14.62 1.35
CA GLY A 40 -12.08 14.20 1.54
C GLY A 40 -13.07 14.85 0.57
N VAL A 41 -12.60 15.35 -0.57
CA VAL A 41 -13.45 16.01 -1.59
C VAL A 41 -13.98 15.04 -2.64
N SER A 42 -13.37 13.86 -2.76
CA SER A 42 -13.80 12.79 -3.66
C SER A 42 -13.19 11.45 -3.26
N GLU A 43 -13.96 10.38 -3.39
CA GLU A 43 -13.46 8.99 -3.29
C GLU A 43 -12.55 8.61 -4.48
N ALA A 44 -12.54 9.43 -5.53
CA ALA A 44 -11.67 9.33 -6.70
C ALA A 44 -11.62 7.91 -7.31
N ASP A 45 -12.76 7.20 -7.28
CA ASP A 45 -12.93 5.86 -7.83
C ASP A 45 -13.15 5.95 -9.35
N MET A 46 -12.19 5.44 -10.12
CA MET A 46 -12.26 5.43 -11.59
C MET A 46 -13.31 4.46 -12.12
N GLU A 47 -13.54 3.32 -11.46
CA GLU A 47 -14.51 2.30 -11.89
C GLU A 47 -15.94 2.84 -11.76
N LYS A 48 -16.20 3.61 -10.70
CA LYS A 48 -17.45 4.34 -10.51
C LYS A 48 -17.53 5.64 -11.34
N GLY A 49 -16.46 5.98 -12.07
CA GLY A 49 -16.38 7.16 -12.92
C GLY A 49 -16.42 8.49 -12.16
N GLN A 50 -15.93 8.49 -10.91
CA GLN A 50 -15.75 9.68 -10.06
C GLN A 50 -14.44 10.40 -10.37
N LEU A 51 -13.45 9.68 -10.89
CA LEU A 51 -12.22 10.23 -11.45
C LEU A 51 -12.11 9.80 -12.92
N ARG A 52 -11.76 10.75 -13.79
CA ARG A 52 -11.55 10.54 -15.22
C ARG A 52 -10.26 11.22 -15.64
N CYS A 53 -9.58 10.63 -16.60
CA CYS A 53 -8.34 11.16 -17.14
C CYS A 53 -8.32 11.01 -18.66
N ASP A 54 -8.11 12.13 -19.34
CA ASP A 54 -7.70 12.17 -20.74
C ASP A 54 -6.21 12.53 -20.77
N ALA A 55 -5.43 11.83 -21.59
CA ALA A 55 -3.98 11.96 -21.62
C ALA A 55 -3.51 12.59 -22.93
N ASN A 56 -2.63 13.57 -22.86
CA ASN A 56 -2.05 14.22 -24.03
C ASN A 56 -0.57 13.85 -24.15
N VAL A 57 -0.11 13.51 -25.35
CA VAL A 57 1.29 13.11 -25.56
C VAL A 57 1.86 13.61 -26.88
N SER A 58 3.14 13.94 -26.87
CA SER A 58 3.93 14.30 -28.05
C SER A 58 5.38 13.95 -27.82
N ILE A 59 6.09 13.59 -28.88
CA ILE A 59 7.56 13.45 -28.85
C ILE A 59 8.21 14.81 -29.13
N ARG A 60 9.22 15.18 -28.34
CA ARG A 60 9.99 16.42 -28.57
C ARG A 60 10.79 16.34 -29.86
N ASN A 61 10.87 17.46 -30.56
CA ASN A 61 11.75 17.63 -31.70
C ASN A 61 13.23 17.68 -31.25
N PRO A 62 14.21 17.40 -32.15
CA PRO A 62 15.63 17.48 -31.82
C PRO A 62 16.12 18.85 -31.31
N ASP A 63 15.39 19.92 -31.62
CA ASP A 63 15.67 21.30 -31.17
C ASP A 63 15.10 21.61 -29.77
N GLY A 64 14.46 20.63 -29.12
CA GLY A 64 13.88 20.75 -27.78
C GLY A 64 12.42 21.24 -27.75
N THR A 65 11.85 21.65 -28.88
CA THR A 65 10.44 22.07 -28.97
C THR A 65 9.49 20.87 -28.86
N PHE A 66 8.25 21.11 -28.44
CA PHE A 66 7.22 20.07 -28.43
C PHE A 66 6.79 19.69 -29.86
N GLY A 67 6.62 18.39 -30.11
CA GLY A 67 6.06 17.89 -31.36
C GLY A 67 4.53 18.03 -31.42
N THR A 68 3.93 17.43 -32.44
CA THR A 68 2.46 17.40 -32.58
C THR A 68 1.84 16.59 -31.45
N LYS A 69 0.82 17.16 -30.80
CA LYS A 69 0.08 16.55 -29.70
C LYS A 69 -0.99 15.58 -30.22
N THR A 70 -1.06 14.39 -29.64
CA THR A 70 -2.24 13.51 -29.74
C THR A 70 -2.92 13.37 -28.38
N GLU A 71 -4.21 13.08 -28.39
CA GLU A 71 -5.07 13.03 -27.20
C GLU A 71 -5.69 11.64 -27.07
N LEU A 72 -5.34 10.89 -26.03
CA LEU A 72 -5.97 9.62 -25.68
C LEU A 72 -7.17 9.86 -24.77
N LYS A 73 -8.31 9.26 -25.11
CA LYS A 73 -9.55 9.30 -24.34
C LYS A 73 -9.98 7.92 -23.85
N ASN A 74 -10.90 7.94 -22.88
CA ASN A 74 -11.60 6.77 -22.33
C ASN A 74 -10.68 5.84 -21.52
N MET A 75 -9.84 6.43 -20.66
CA MET A 75 -8.91 5.69 -19.80
C MET A 75 -9.58 5.43 -18.44
N ASN A 76 -10.03 4.18 -18.23
CA ASN A 76 -10.76 3.80 -17.01
C ASN A 76 -9.86 3.29 -15.86
N SER A 77 -8.54 3.23 -16.06
CA SER A 77 -7.59 2.94 -14.98
C SER A 77 -6.24 3.62 -15.24
N PHE A 78 -5.48 3.92 -14.19
CA PHE A 78 -4.13 4.49 -14.34
C PHE A 78 -3.14 3.53 -15.00
N ARG A 79 -3.33 2.21 -14.85
CA ARG A 79 -2.58 1.21 -15.61
C ARG A 79 -2.85 1.35 -17.10
N PHE A 80 -4.09 1.60 -17.49
CA PHE A 80 -4.42 1.87 -18.88
C PHE A 80 -3.80 3.19 -19.33
N VAL A 81 -3.80 4.25 -18.50
CA VAL A 81 -3.12 5.52 -18.82
C VAL A 81 -1.66 5.29 -19.23
N GLU A 82 -0.92 4.55 -18.40
CA GLU A 82 0.46 4.16 -18.68
C GLU A 82 0.59 3.39 -20.00
N ARG A 83 -0.18 2.30 -20.17
CA ARG A 83 -0.10 1.46 -21.38
C ARG A 83 -0.47 2.21 -22.65
N GLY A 84 -1.55 2.99 -22.63
CA GLY A 84 -2.00 3.77 -23.77
C GLY A 84 -0.98 4.84 -24.17
N LEU A 85 -0.39 5.55 -23.20
CA LEU A 85 0.68 6.50 -23.46
C LEU A 85 1.93 5.82 -24.05
N THR A 86 2.34 4.67 -23.50
CA THR A 86 3.46 3.89 -24.03
C THR A 86 3.19 3.48 -25.49
N ARG A 87 2.00 2.95 -25.77
CA ARG A 87 1.62 2.51 -27.11
C ARG A 87 1.56 3.65 -28.12
N GLU A 88 1.03 4.80 -27.72
CA GLU A 88 1.01 5.98 -28.58
C GLU A 88 2.41 6.54 -28.84
N LEU A 89 3.30 6.52 -27.84
CA LEU A 89 4.71 6.90 -28.03
C LEU A 89 5.42 5.97 -29.01
N GLU A 90 5.18 4.65 -28.94
CA GLU A 90 5.68 3.70 -29.93
C GLU A 90 5.16 4.02 -31.34
N ARG A 91 3.85 4.24 -31.48
CA ARG A 91 3.23 4.61 -32.75
C ARG A 91 3.84 5.89 -33.33
N GLN A 92 4.00 6.93 -32.51
CA GLN A 92 4.63 8.18 -32.95
C GLN A 92 6.07 7.97 -33.39
N ARG A 93 6.86 7.17 -32.65
CA ARG A 93 8.25 6.84 -33.03
C ARG A 93 8.31 6.13 -34.38
N GLU A 94 7.47 5.12 -34.60
CA GLU A 94 7.45 4.39 -35.87
C GLU A 94 7.10 5.30 -37.05
N ILE A 95 6.10 6.16 -36.92
CA ILE A 95 5.72 7.11 -37.98
C ILE A 95 6.87 8.07 -38.28
N LEU A 96 7.50 8.64 -37.26
CA LEU A 96 8.60 9.60 -37.41
C LEU A 96 9.86 8.94 -38.00
N GLN A 97 10.20 7.71 -37.58
CA GLN A 97 11.34 6.95 -38.11
C GLN A 97 11.16 6.58 -39.59
N ASN A 98 9.92 6.34 -40.02
CA ASN A 98 9.57 6.09 -41.42
C ASN A 98 9.46 7.37 -42.27
N GLY A 99 9.78 8.55 -41.71
CA GLY A 99 9.71 9.84 -42.39
C GLY A 99 8.30 10.41 -42.54
N GLY A 100 7.33 9.83 -41.81
CA GLY A 100 5.96 10.34 -41.72
C GLY A 100 5.85 11.57 -40.82
N ARG A 101 4.62 12.07 -40.66
CA ARG A 101 4.29 13.22 -39.80
C ARG A 101 3.17 12.85 -38.85
N ILE A 102 3.24 13.35 -37.62
CA ILE A 102 2.17 13.18 -36.63
C ILE A 102 1.13 14.28 -36.87
N GLU A 103 -0.12 13.86 -36.97
CA GLU A 103 -1.28 14.74 -37.04
C GLU A 103 -1.96 14.83 -35.67
N GLN A 104 -2.58 15.98 -35.39
CA GLN A 104 -3.28 16.18 -34.13
C GLN A 104 -4.62 15.44 -34.17
N THR A 105 -4.65 14.27 -33.53
CA THR A 105 -5.82 13.39 -33.52
C THR A 105 -6.25 13.02 -32.11
N THR A 106 -7.52 12.68 -31.98
CA THR A 106 -8.07 12.09 -30.76
C THR A 106 -8.16 10.58 -30.95
N LEU A 107 -7.62 9.85 -30.00
CA LEU A 107 -7.37 8.42 -30.06
C LEU A 107 -8.14 7.70 -28.95
N HIS A 108 -8.56 6.47 -29.24
CA HIS A 108 -9.06 5.52 -28.27
C HIS A 108 -8.00 4.47 -28.00
N TYR A 109 -7.74 4.19 -26.73
CA TYR A 109 -6.98 3.01 -26.35
C TYR A 109 -7.92 1.86 -26.03
N ASP A 110 -7.72 0.72 -26.69
CA ASP A 110 -8.41 -0.53 -26.40
C ASP A 110 -7.53 -1.41 -25.48
N PRO A 111 -7.93 -1.62 -24.21
CA PRO A 111 -7.15 -2.40 -23.26
C PRO A 111 -7.14 -3.91 -23.54
N GLU A 112 -8.08 -4.43 -24.34
CA GLU A 112 -8.16 -5.86 -24.71
C GLU A 112 -7.16 -6.22 -25.80
N THR A 113 -7.06 -5.36 -26.83
CA THR A 113 -6.16 -5.56 -27.97
C THR A 113 -4.80 -4.89 -27.79
N ASP A 114 -4.67 -3.97 -26.83
CA ASP A 114 -3.50 -3.11 -26.63
C ASP A 114 -3.18 -2.22 -27.85
N GLU A 115 -4.24 -1.83 -28.56
CA GLU A 115 -4.15 -0.98 -29.75
C GLU A 115 -4.71 0.42 -29.51
N VAL A 116 -4.23 1.36 -30.32
CA VAL A 116 -4.66 2.76 -30.30
C VAL A 116 -5.34 3.04 -31.64
N HIS A 117 -6.64 3.35 -31.59
CA HIS A 117 -7.45 3.61 -32.77
C HIS A 117 -7.81 5.10 -32.85
N GLU A 118 -7.88 5.64 -34.06
CA GLU A 118 -8.30 7.01 -34.27
C GLU A 118 -9.82 7.15 -34.12
N LEU A 119 -10.28 8.00 -33.19
CA LEU A 119 -11.71 8.23 -32.95
C LEU A 119 -12.32 9.27 -33.88
N ARG A 120 -11.49 10.16 -34.46
CA ARG A 120 -11.86 11.17 -35.46
C ARG A 120 -10.62 11.99 -35.86
N SER A 121 -10.50 12.33 -37.15
CA SER A 121 -9.67 13.46 -37.57
C SER A 121 -10.43 14.77 -37.28
N LYS A 122 -9.83 15.67 -36.49
CA LYS A 122 -10.43 16.97 -36.15
C LYS A 122 -10.32 17.90 -37.36
N GLU A 123 -11.34 17.94 -38.23
CA GLU A 123 -11.42 18.98 -39.27
C GLU A 123 -11.85 20.35 -38.74
N TYR A 124 -12.26 20.50 -37.47
CA TYR A 124 -12.63 21.81 -36.92
C TYR A 124 -12.24 21.93 -35.44
N ALA A 125 -11.47 22.97 -35.09
CA ALA A 125 -11.37 23.42 -33.71
C ALA A 125 -12.78 23.75 -33.22
N HIS A 126 -13.24 23.10 -32.14
CA HIS A 126 -14.58 23.36 -31.61
C HIS A 126 -14.64 24.79 -31.08
N ASP A 127 -15.41 25.64 -31.76
CA ASP A 127 -15.77 26.96 -31.24
C ASP A 127 -16.83 26.77 -30.15
N TYR A 128 -16.36 26.66 -28.90
CA TYR A 128 -17.22 26.50 -27.73
C TYR A 128 -17.98 27.78 -27.37
N ARG A 129 -17.69 28.93 -28.01
CA ARG A 129 -18.36 30.22 -27.79
C ARG A 129 -18.44 30.57 -26.30
N TYR A 130 -17.34 30.44 -25.57
CA TYR A 130 -17.30 30.80 -24.15
C TYR A 130 -17.68 32.28 -23.94
N PHE A 131 -18.62 32.52 -23.02
CA PHE A 131 -18.97 33.85 -22.51
C PHE A 131 -19.28 33.74 -21.00
N PRO A 132 -19.15 34.84 -20.23
CA PRO A 132 -19.48 34.83 -18.80
C PRO A 132 -20.96 34.47 -18.58
N GLU A 133 -21.23 33.54 -17.67
CA GLU A 133 -22.58 33.13 -17.30
C GLU A 133 -23.34 34.29 -16.63
N PRO A 134 -24.37 34.89 -17.26
CA PRO A 134 -25.08 36.04 -16.72
C PRO A 134 -25.95 35.70 -15.50
N ASP A 135 -26.37 34.45 -15.34
CA ASP A 135 -27.23 34.02 -14.23
C ASP A 135 -26.48 33.84 -12.91
N LEU A 136 -25.14 33.76 -12.95
CA LEU A 136 -24.27 33.60 -11.79
C LEU A 136 -23.47 34.87 -11.52
N LEU A 137 -23.63 35.43 -10.32
CA LEU A 137 -22.80 36.56 -9.88
C LEU A 137 -21.34 36.12 -9.69
N PRO A 138 -20.37 37.02 -9.91
CA PRO A 138 -18.96 36.73 -9.61
C PRO A 138 -18.77 36.27 -8.15
N LEU A 139 -17.98 35.22 -7.97
CA LEU A 139 -17.65 34.68 -6.65
C LEU A 139 -16.40 35.40 -6.10
N GLU A 140 -16.56 36.13 -5.00
CA GLU A 140 -15.46 36.77 -4.27
C GLU A 140 -15.15 35.99 -2.98
N LEU A 141 -13.94 35.43 -2.89
CA LEU A 141 -13.47 34.69 -1.71
C LEU A 141 -12.59 35.58 -0.84
N SER A 142 -12.99 35.79 0.42
CA SER A 142 -12.17 36.57 1.35
C SER A 142 -10.90 35.80 1.78
N HIS A 143 -9.81 36.52 2.06
CA HIS A 143 -8.59 35.91 2.61
C HIS A 143 -8.85 35.16 3.92
N ALA A 144 -9.78 35.65 4.75
CA ALA A 144 -10.14 34.98 6.00
C ALA A 144 -10.78 33.61 5.72
N TYR A 145 -11.68 33.53 4.74
CA TYR A 145 -12.31 32.27 4.33
C TYR A 145 -11.29 31.28 3.76
N VAL A 146 -10.34 31.74 2.94
CA VAL A 146 -9.28 30.88 2.40
C VAL A 146 -8.41 30.30 3.52
N ARG A 147 -8.02 31.12 4.51
CA ARG A 147 -7.25 30.65 5.67
C ARG A 147 -8.00 29.63 6.52
N GLU A 148 -9.30 29.84 6.73
CA GLU A 148 -10.13 28.86 7.45
C GLU A 148 -10.16 27.49 6.74
N ILE A 149 -10.15 27.47 5.40
CA ILE A 149 -10.02 26.23 4.64
C ILE A 149 -8.63 25.63 4.83
N GLU A 150 -7.58 26.44 4.70
CA GLU A 150 -6.18 26.01 4.84
C GLU A 150 -5.93 25.37 6.22
N ASP A 151 -6.42 25.97 7.30
CA ASP A 151 -6.28 25.46 8.68
C ASP A 151 -7.00 24.12 8.92
N ARG A 152 -7.98 23.77 8.08
CA ARG A 152 -8.72 22.50 8.14
C ARG A 152 -8.17 21.42 7.22
N LEU A 153 -7.21 21.75 6.35
CA LEU A 153 -6.63 20.77 5.45
C LEU A 153 -5.88 19.71 6.26
N PRO A 154 -6.12 18.41 5.99
CA PRO A 154 -5.39 17.34 6.64
C PRO A 154 -3.92 17.34 6.19
N GLU A 155 -3.09 16.63 6.93
CA GLU A 155 -1.74 16.32 6.49
C GLU A 155 -1.80 15.52 5.17
N LEU A 156 -1.13 16.02 4.13
CA LEU A 156 -1.09 15.35 2.83
C LEU A 156 -0.19 14.10 2.87
N PRO A 157 -0.46 13.07 2.05
CA PRO A 157 0.26 11.80 2.07
C PRO A 157 1.79 11.93 2.02
N ASP A 158 2.35 12.79 1.15
CA ASP A 158 3.80 12.95 1.04
C ASP A 158 4.43 13.56 2.30
N ARG A 159 3.73 14.49 2.95
CA ARG A 159 4.18 15.08 4.22
C ARG A 159 4.15 14.04 5.32
N MET A 160 3.08 13.26 5.37
CA MET A 160 2.91 12.17 6.32
C MET A 160 3.99 11.09 6.12
N LEU A 161 4.29 10.70 4.88
CA LEU A 161 5.35 9.76 4.55
C LEU A 161 6.72 10.28 5.01
N ALA A 162 7.06 11.51 4.65
CA ALA A 162 8.32 12.13 5.07
C ALA A 162 8.43 12.22 6.60
N ARG A 163 7.31 12.52 7.28
CA ARG A 163 7.23 12.53 8.75
C ARG A 163 7.41 11.13 9.33
N PHE A 164 6.80 10.10 8.76
CA PHE A 164 6.95 8.72 9.25
C PHE A 164 8.40 8.23 9.11
N VAL A 165 9.06 8.56 8.00
CA VAL A 165 10.48 8.26 7.81
C VAL A 165 11.34 9.02 8.83
N GLY A 166 11.13 10.34 8.99
CA GLY A 166 11.96 11.18 9.85
C GLY A 166 11.73 11.00 11.35
N GLN A 167 10.47 10.90 11.78
CA GLN A 167 10.07 10.85 13.19
C GLN A 167 10.08 9.42 13.75
N TYR A 168 9.61 8.44 12.97
CA TYR A 168 9.49 7.05 13.41
C TYR A 168 10.65 6.16 12.93
N GLY A 169 11.56 6.68 12.09
CA GLY A 169 12.72 5.93 11.60
C GLY A 169 12.36 4.76 10.68
N LEU A 170 11.21 4.85 10.01
CA LEU A 170 10.75 3.83 9.06
C LEU A 170 11.50 3.94 7.73
N SER A 171 11.56 2.83 6.99
CA SER A 171 11.97 2.88 5.60
C SER A 171 10.92 3.61 4.75
N GLU A 172 11.31 4.20 3.62
CA GLU A 172 10.35 4.82 2.69
C GLU A 172 9.27 3.82 2.23
N TYR A 173 9.65 2.55 2.06
CA TYR A 173 8.71 1.48 1.70
C TYR A 173 7.67 1.25 2.78
N ASP A 174 8.10 1.06 4.04
CA ASP A 174 7.18 0.81 5.16
C ASP A 174 6.28 2.03 5.42
N ALA A 175 6.85 3.23 5.36
CA ALA A 175 6.09 4.47 5.49
C ALA A 175 5.05 4.59 4.38
N GLY A 176 5.43 4.40 3.11
CA GLY A 176 4.50 4.46 1.98
C GLY A 176 3.38 3.42 2.06
N VAL A 177 3.66 2.24 2.61
CA VAL A 177 2.66 1.21 2.87
C VAL A 177 1.62 1.68 3.89
N LEU A 178 2.05 2.31 4.98
CA LEU A 178 1.18 2.77 6.07
C LEU A 178 0.39 4.02 5.70
N THR A 179 0.99 4.93 4.93
CA THR A 179 0.37 6.21 4.53
C THR A 179 -0.47 6.11 3.26
N ALA A 180 -0.56 4.93 2.64
CA ALA A 180 -1.40 4.69 1.47
C ALA A 180 -2.90 4.77 1.79
N ASP A 181 -3.27 4.50 3.05
CA ASP A 181 -4.63 4.59 3.55
C ASP A 181 -4.63 5.46 4.82
N ARG A 182 -5.55 6.42 4.87
CA ARG A 182 -5.60 7.40 5.96
C ARG A 182 -5.99 6.75 7.29
N ASP A 183 -6.93 5.82 7.26
CA ASP A 183 -7.40 5.15 8.47
C ASP A 183 -6.30 4.23 9.00
N LEU A 184 -5.57 3.55 8.11
CA LEU A 184 -4.42 2.72 8.48
C LEU A 184 -3.27 3.56 9.05
N ALA A 185 -3.00 4.73 8.46
CA ALA A 185 -2.02 5.66 8.99
C ALA A 185 -2.39 6.13 10.40
N SER A 186 -3.64 6.57 10.60
CA SER A 186 -4.14 6.99 11.91
C SER A 186 -4.11 5.86 12.95
N PHE A 187 -4.44 4.64 12.52
CA PHE A 187 -4.35 3.44 13.36
C PHE A 187 -2.90 3.19 13.79
N TYR A 188 -1.96 3.24 12.84
CA TYR A 188 -0.54 3.08 13.12
C TYR A 188 -0.02 4.13 14.10
N GLU A 189 -0.35 5.40 13.91
CA GLU A 189 0.13 6.46 14.82
C GLU A 189 -0.38 6.26 16.25
N SER A 190 -1.62 5.80 16.39
CA SER A 190 -2.23 5.51 17.69
C SER A 190 -1.46 4.40 18.42
N VAL A 191 -1.00 3.37 17.68
CA VAL A 191 -0.17 2.29 18.23
C VAL A 191 1.26 2.78 18.52
N ALA A 192 1.90 3.42 17.54
CA ALA A 192 3.29 3.89 17.62
C ALA A 192 3.52 5.00 18.67
N ALA A 193 2.45 5.63 19.16
CA ALA A 193 2.53 6.57 20.28
C ALA A 193 2.97 5.92 21.60
N GLU A 194 2.71 4.62 21.78
CA GLU A 194 2.94 3.91 23.05
C GLU A 194 3.89 2.72 22.95
N VAL A 195 4.16 2.21 21.74
CA VAL A 195 5.10 1.10 21.51
C VAL A 195 6.19 1.49 20.51
N ASP A 196 7.22 0.65 20.38
CA ASP A 196 8.30 0.85 19.41
C ASP A 196 7.72 1.01 17.98
N PRO A 197 7.94 2.16 17.31
CA PRO A 197 7.31 2.46 16.02
C PRO A 197 7.68 1.46 14.91
N LYS A 198 8.87 0.85 14.98
CA LYS A 198 9.33 -0.13 14.00
C LYS A 198 8.66 -1.49 14.21
N GLN A 199 8.50 -1.92 15.47
CA GLN A 199 7.70 -3.11 15.77
C GLN A 199 6.24 -2.92 15.37
N ALA A 200 5.64 -1.78 15.68
CA ALA A 200 4.28 -1.45 15.25
C ALA A 200 4.14 -1.53 13.72
N SER A 201 5.08 -0.94 12.97
CA SER A 201 5.08 -0.98 11.50
C SER A 201 5.15 -2.42 10.98
N ASN A 202 6.05 -3.24 11.52
CA ASN A 202 6.20 -4.63 11.06
C ASN A 202 4.93 -5.45 11.28
N TRP A 203 4.24 -5.25 12.41
CA TRP A 203 3.00 -5.96 12.72
C TRP A 203 1.82 -5.47 11.88
N ILE A 204 1.70 -4.16 11.72
CA ILE A 204 0.56 -3.55 11.01
C ILE A 204 0.70 -3.75 9.50
N SER A 205 1.85 -3.39 8.92
CA SER A 205 2.13 -3.49 7.48
C SER A 205 2.23 -4.92 6.98
N GLY A 206 2.59 -5.86 7.86
CA GLY A 206 2.77 -7.28 7.55
C GLY A 206 1.55 -8.10 7.90
N ASP A 207 1.40 -8.44 9.19
CA ASP A 207 0.43 -9.45 9.64
C ASP A 207 -1.02 -8.93 9.61
N LEU A 208 -1.28 -7.76 10.21
CA LEU A 208 -2.63 -7.19 10.23
C LEU A 208 -3.13 -6.87 8.81
N ARG A 209 -2.27 -6.25 7.99
CA ARG A 209 -2.62 -5.95 6.59
C ARG A 209 -2.87 -7.21 5.76
N ALA A 210 -2.17 -8.32 6.03
CA ALA A 210 -2.47 -9.58 5.38
C ALA A 210 -3.88 -10.08 5.71
N LEU A 211 -4.29 -10.01 6.98
CA LEU A 211 -5.64 -10.40 7.43
C LEU A 211 -6.74 -9.50 6.83
N LEU A 212 -6.51 -8.19 6.81
CA LEU A 212 -7.43 -7.22 6.18
C LEU A 212 -7.60 -7.54 4.68
N ASN A 213 -6.51 -7.79 3.96
CA ASN A 213 -6.56 -8.11 2.53
C ASN A 213 -7.23 -9.48 2.26
N GLU A 214 -6.98 -10.49 3.08
CA GLU A 214 -7.56 -11.83 2.93
C GLU A 214 -9.08 -11.81 3.12
N THR A 215 -9.56 -11.01 4.06
CA THR A 215 -11.00 -10.86 4.36
C THR A 215 -11.68 -9.75 3.56
N GLY A 216 -10.92 -8.89 2.89
CA GLY A 216 -11.44 -7.69 2.22
C GLY A 216 -12.05 -6.69 3.19
N THR A 217 -11.57 -6.65 4.43
CA THR A 217 -12.07 -5.78 5.50
C THR A 217 -11.22 -4.52 5.58
N ASP A 218 -11.85 -3.35 5.64
CA ASP A 218 -11.15 -2.09 5.90
C ASP A 218 -10.74 -2.00 7.38
N ILE A 219 -9.64 -1.30 7.69
CA ILE A 219 -9.15 -1.18 9.06
C ILE A 219 -10.16 -0.52 10.00
N SER A 220 -10.97 0.41 9.48
CA SER A 220 -12.05 1.08 10.21
C SER A 220 -13.22 0.15 10.57
N ASP A 221 -13.39 -0.95 9.83
CA ASP A 221 -14.38 -2.00 10.10
C ASP A 221 -13.80 -3.20 10.86
N SER A 222 -12.49 -3.19 11.14
CA SER A 222 -11.82 -4.28 11.87
C SER A 222 -12.21 -4.29 13.34
N ARG A 223 -12.28 -5.51 13.92
CA ARG A 223 -12.43 -5.68 15.37
C ARG A 223 -11.12 -5.48 16.12
N VAL A 224 -9.99 -5.46 15.42
CA VAL A 224 -8.69 -5.18 16.00
C VAL A 224 -8.58 -3.68 16.24
N THR A 225 -8.45 -3.27 17.50
CA THR A 225 -8.26 -1.87 17.87
C THR A 225 -6.77 -1.56 18.06
N PRO A 226 -6.38 -0.27 18.11
CA PRO A 226 -5.01 0.11 18.46
C PRO A 226 -4.55 -0.47 19.80
N GLU A 227 -5.45 -0.55 20.80
CA GLU A 227 -5.17 -1.11 22.12
C GLU A 227 -4.83 -2.60 22.04
N HIS A 228 -5.55 -3.38 21.21
CA HIS A 228 -5.24 -4.78 20.98
C HIS A 228 -3.84 -4.95 20.37
N MET A 229 -3.49 -4.13 19.37
CA MET A 229 -2.16 -4.22 18.76
C MET A 229 -1.05 -3.83 19.73
N LYS A 230 -1.26 -2.77 20.52
CA LYS A 230 -0.35 -2.36 21.58
C LYS A 230 -0.10 -3.51 22.57
N GLU A 231 -1.17 -4.07 23.13
CA GLU A 231 -1.07 -5.15 24.10
C GLU A 231 -0.34 -6.37 23.54
N LEU A 232 -0.65 -6.77 22.30
CA LEU A 232 0.03 -7.87 21.63
C LEU A 232 1.54 -7.61 21.46
N ILE A 233 1.92 -6.42 21.03
CA ILE A 233 3.32 -6.02 20.86
C ILE A 233 4.05 -6.01 22.21
N GLU A 234 3.41 -5.51 23.27
CA GLU A 234 3.96 -5.52 24.63
C GLU A 234 4.17 -6.94 25.17
N LEU A 235 3.22 -7.86 24.93
CA LEU A 235 3.35 -9.27 25.33
C LEU A 235 4.57 -9.93 24.66
N VAL A 236 4.81 -9.63 23.39
CA VAL A 236 5.97 -10.14 22.64
C VAL A 236 7.26 -9.49 23.12
N ALA A 237 7.27 -8.16 23.30
CA ALA A 237 8.43 -7.44 23.81
C ALA A 237 8.83 -7.88 25.23
N ALA A 238 7.86 -8.26 26.06
CA ALA A 238 8.08 -8.82 27.38
C ALA A 238 8.51 -10.30 27.38
N GLY A 239 8.58 -10.95 26.20
CA GLY A 239 8.89 -12.37 26.07
C GLY A 239 7.82 -13.30 26.66
N LYS A 240 6.62 -12.78 26.95
CA LYS A 240 5.50 -13.59 27.47
C LYS A 240 4.88 -14.46 26.40
N VAL A 241 5.04 -14.09 25.13
CA VAL A 241 4.52 -14.80 23.97
C VAL A 241 5.57 -14.76 22.87
N SER A 242 5.80 -15.89 22.20
CA SER A 242 6.70 -15.95 21.04
C SER A 242 6.10 -15.23 19.83
N ARG A 243 6.91 -14.80 18.86
CA ARG A 243 6.40 -14.16 17.63
C ARG A 243 5.40 -15.04 16.87
N SER A 244 5.62 -16.36 16.84
CA SER A 244 4.71 -17.32 16.20
C SER A 244 3.40 -17.44 16.96
N ALA A 245 3.45 -17.57 18.29
CA ALA A 245 2.25 -17.67 19.12
C ALA A 245 1.43 -16.37 19.10
N ALA A 246 2.09 -15.21 19.07
CA ALA A 246 1.44 -13.91 18.95
C ALA A 246 0.73 -13.72 17.60
N LYS A 247 1.26 -14.33 16.51
CA LYS A 247 0.57 -14.33 15.22
C LYS A 247 -0.73 -15.12 15.29
N THR A 248 -0.70 -16.32 15.88
CA THR A 248 -1.92 -17.11 16.13
C THR A 248 -2.91 -16.33 17.00
N ALA A 249 -2.43 -15.66 18.06
CA ALA A 249 -3.29 -14.83 18.90
C ALA A 249 -3.92 -13.68 18.10
N LEU A 250 -3.17 -13.02 17.20
CA LEU A 250 -3.69 -11.97 16.34
C LEU A 250 -4.82 -12.47 15.43
N ASP A 251 -4.68 -13.67 14.86
CA ASP A 251 -5.73 -14.27 14.02
C ASP A 251 -7.04 -14.43 14.83
N THR A 252 -6.97 -14.97 16.05
CA THR A 252 -8.14 -15.08 16.94
C THR A 252 -8.69 -13.71 17.36
N VAL A 253 -7.83 -12.75 17.69
CA VAL A 253 -8.23 -11.37 18.05
C VAL A 253 -8.96 -10.70 16.89
N PHE A 254 -8.50 -10.93 15.65
CA PHE A 254 -9.13 -10.40 14.45
C PHE A 254 -10.55 -10.95 14.26
N GLU A 255 -10.75 -12.25 14.49
CA GLU A 255 -12.07 -12.88 14.36
C GLU A 255 -13.03 -12.53 15.49
N THR A 256 -12.53 -12.44 16.72
CA THR A 256 -13.38 -12.33 17.93
C THR A 256 -13.53 -10.90 18.41
N GLY A 257 -12.47 -10.10 18.35
CA GLY A 257 -12.34 -8.81 19.03
C GLY A 257 -12.00 -8.94 20.51
N ASP A 258 -11.61 -10.13 20.98
CA ASP A 258 -11.19 -10.36 22.37
C ASP A 258 -9.80 -9.73 22.64
N ALA A 259 -9.52 -9.42 23.90
CA ALA A 259 -8.22 -8.91 24.31
C ALA A 259 -7.10 -9.94 24.08
N PRO A 260 -5.93 -9.55 23.54
CA PRO A 260 -4.80 -10.45 23.30
C PRO A 260 -4.38 -11.30 24.50
N SER A 261 -4.30 -10.74 25.71
CA SER A 261 -3.95 -11.52 26.91
C SER A 261 -4.96 -12.63 27.20
N ALA A 262 -6.26 -12.35 27.04
CA ALA A 262 -7.30 -13.33 27.27
C ALA A 262 -7.24 -14.46 26.23
N VAL A 263 -6.96 -14.12 24.96
CA VAL A 263 -6.73 -15.12 23.91
C VAL A 263 -5.52 -15.99 24.24
N VAL A 264 -4.41 -15.37 24.63
CA VAL A 264 -3.16 -16.07 24.96
C VAL A 264 -3.35 -17.05 26.12
N GLU A 265 -4.07 -16.65 27.17
CA GLU A 265 -4.36 -17.51 28.31
C GLU A 265 -5.30 -18.66 27.92
N ARG A 266 -6.40 -18.36 27.22
CA ARG A 266 -7.42 -19.32 26.81
C ARG A 266 -6.87 -20.41 25.88
N GLU A 267 -5.99 -20.04 24.96
CA GLU A 267 -5.41 -20.94 23.98
C GLU A 267 -4.08 -21.56 24.42
N GLY A 268 -3.58 -21.16 25.60
CA GLY A 268 -2.32 -21.66 26.15
C GLY A 268 -1.13 -21.29 25.28
N LEU A 269 -1.10 -20.06 24.76
CA LEU A 269 -0.07 -19.52 23.86
C LEU A 269 1.10 -18.85 24.60
N ALA A 270 1.08 -18.88 25.93
CA ALA A 270 2.15 -18.32 26.75
C ALA A 270 3.49 -19.00 26.46
N SER A 271 4.56 -18.21 26.45
CA SER A 271 5.92 -18.69 26.19
C SER A 271 6.34 -19.69 27.25
N VAL A 272 6.95 -20.78 26.81
CA VAL A 272 7.51 -21.81 27.70
C VAL A 272 8.72 -21.22 28.43
N GLY A 273 8.77 -21.40 29.76
CA GLY A 273 9.89 -20.91 30.58
C GLY A 273 11.21 -21.63 30.26
N SER A 274 12.34 -21.04 30.65
CA SER A 274 13.68 -21.60 30.34
C SER A 274 13.88 -23.04 30.82
N ASP A 275 13.36 -23.35 32.00
CA ASP A 275 13.57 -24.64 32.66
C ASP A 275 12.71 -25.73 32.01
N GLU A 276 11.45 -25.41 31.68
CA GLU A 276 10.58 -26.29 30.92
C GLU A 276 11.13 -26.51 29.50
N LEU A 277 11.64 -25.46 28.85
CA LEU A 277 12.20 -25.55 27.51
C LEU A 277 13.42 -26.47 27.47
N SER A 278 14.31 -26.40 28.47
CA SER A 278 15.44 -27.32 28.60
C SER A 278 14.97 -28.79 28.66
N GLY A 279 13.91 -29.08 29.43
CA GLY A 279 13.36 -30.43 29.54
C GLY A 279 12.80 -30.94 28.21
N VAL A 280 12.05 -30.11 27.49
CA VAL A 280 11.51 -30.48 26.17
C VAL A 280 12.63 -30.69 25.14
N VAL A 281 13.71 -29.91 25.21
CA VAL A 281 14.89 -30.11 24.36
C VAL A 281 15.57 -31.46 24.67
N ASP A 282 15.71 -31.83 25.95
CA ASP A 282 16.28 -33.12 26.34
C ASP A 282 15.44 -34.31 25.84
N GLU A 283 14.11 -34.18 25.91
CA GLU A 283 13.18 -35.17 25.34
C GLU A 283 13.32 -35.27 23.82
N ALA A 284 13.41 -34.13 23.11
CA ALA A 284 13.58 -34.11 21.65
C ALA A 284 14.91 -34.75 21.21
N ILE A 285 16.00 -34.50 21.94
CA ILE A 285 17.30 -35.15 21.70
C ILE A 285 17.20 -36.66 21.97
N SER A 286 16.57 -37.05 23.06
CA SER A 286 16.45 -38.46 23.46
C SER A 286 15.56 -39.26 22.49
N ALA A 287 14.54 -38.63 21.91
CA ALA A 287 13.64 -39.23 20.95
C ALA A 287 14.23 -39.33 19.52
N ASN A 288 15.30 -38.58 19.22
CA ASN A 288 15.92 -38.51 17.89
C ASN A 288 17.46 -38.67 18.00
N PRO A 289 17.95 -39.85 18.45
CA PRO A 289 19.36 -40.05 18.76
C PRO A 289 20.28 -39.99 17.53
N GLU A 290 19.82 -40.47 16.37
CA GLU A 290 20.60 -40.44 15.12
C GLU A 290 20.80 -39.00 14.63
N GLU A 291 19.75 -38.18 14.70
CA GLU A 291 19.78 -36.78 14.35
C GLU A 291 20.64 -35.97 15.31
N ALA A 292 20.58 -36.26 16.61
CA ALA A 292 21.43 -35.64 17.61
C ALA A 292 22.92 -35.94 17.37
N GLU A 293 23.28 -37.16 17.00
CA GLU A 293 24.66 -37.55 16.67
C GLU A 293 25.17 -36.85 15.41
N ARG A 294 24.34 -36.75 14.37
CA ARG A 294 24.67 -35.98 13.16
C ARG A 294 24.92 -34.50 13.43
N VAL A 295 24.21 -33.90 14.39
CA VAL A 295 24.46 -32.52 14.81
C VAL A 295 25.82 -32.40 15.51
N ARG A 296 26.19 -33.36 16.37
CA ARG A 296 27.53 -33.40 17.02
C ARG A 296 28.66 -33.55 16.00
N ASP A 297 28.41 -34.27 14.91
CA ASP A 297 29.34 -34.43 13.79
C ASP A 297 29.44 -33.18 12.87
N GLY A 298 28.66 -32.13 13.17
CA GLY A 298 28.73 -30.83 12.49
C GLY A 298 27.72 -30.63 11.35
N ASP A 299 26.74 -31.53 11.16
CA ASP A 299 25.70 -31.36 10.14
C ASP A 299 24.64 -30.33 10.59
N LYS A 300 24.92 -29.05 10.30
CA LYS A 300 24.04 -27.92 10.63
C LYS A 300 22.65 -27.97 9.98
N LYS A 301 22.42 -28.84 8.98
CA LYS A 301 21.08 -28.97 8.36
C LYS A 301 20.10 -29.71 9.26
N VAL A 302 20.59 -30.63 10.10
CA VAL A 302 19.75 -31.46 10.99
C VAL A 302 19.26 -30.67 12.21
N VAL A 303 19.97 -29.59 12.59
CA VAL A 303 19.53 -28.67 13.65
C VAL A 303 18.13 -28.12 13.38
N GLY A 304 17.81 -27.78 12.13
CA GLY A 304 16.48 -27.28 11.76
C GLY A 304 15.36 -28.30 12.00
N PHE A 305 15.64 -29.59 11.82
CA PHE A 305 14.68 -30.66 12.11
C PHE A 305 14.42 -30.79 13.62
N LEU A 306 15.46 -30.80 14.46
CA LEU A 306 15.32 -30.86 15.92
C LEU A 306 14.60 -29.62 16.48
N VAL A 307 14.90 -28.43 15.95
CA VAL A 307 14.14 -27.21 16.26
C VAL A 307 12.66 -27.41 15.94
N GLY A 308 12.33 -27.99 14.77
CA GLY A 308 10.96 -28.32 14.39
C GLY A 308 10.26 -29.28 15.36
N GLN A 309 10.96 -30.30 15.88
CA GLN A 309 10.40 -31.22 16.87
C GLN A 309 10.09 -30.53 18.20
N VAL A 310 11.00 -29.67 18.69
CA VAL A 310 10.78 -28.89 19.91
C VAL A 310 9.64 -27.88 19.72
N MET A 311 9.58 -27.20 18.57
CA MET A 311 8.47 -26.30 18.24
C MET A 311 7.13 -27.05 18.21
N LYS A 312 7.09 -28.28 17.68
CA LYS A 312 5.90 -29.12 17.67
C LYS A 312 5.48 -29.54 19.09
N ALA A 313 6.43 -29.96 19.92
CA ALA A 313 6.19 -30.36 21.31
C ALA A 313 5.67 -29.17 22.15
N THR A 314 6.18 -27.97 21.91
CA THR A 314 5.76 -26.73 22.57
C THR A 314 4.59 -26.03 21.88
N ARG A 315 3.97 -26.63 20.85
CA ARG A 315 2.88 -26.04 20.05
C ARG A 315 3.18 -24.65 19.48
N GLY A 316 4.45 -24.35 19.22
CA GLY A 316 4.90 -23.05 18.70
C GLY A 316 5.11 -21.97 19.77
N ASN A 317 4.96 -22.31 21.05
CA ASN A 317 5.10 -21.37 22.17
C ASN A 317 6.56 -21.11 22.58
N ALA A 318 7.52 -21.88 22.06
CA ALA A 318 8.93 -21.61 22.30
C ALA A 318 9.51 -20.58 21.31
N ASP A 319 10.50 -19.82 21.74
CA ASP A 319 11.31 -19.01 20.83
C ASP A 319 12.29 -19.91 20.04
N GLY A 320 12.14 -19.94 18.72
CA GLY A 320 12.96 -20.81 17.86
C GLY A 320 14.46 -20.49 17.88
N GLY A 321 14.83 -19.22 18.14
CA GLY A 321 16.22 -18.82 18.33
C GLY A 321 16.80 -19.42 19.61
N ARG A 322 16.07 -19.29 20.72
CA ARG A 322 16.44 -19.85 22.02
C ARG A 322 16.48 -21.38 22.01
N VAL A 323 15.54 -22.04 21.32
CA VAL A 323 15.55 -23.49 21.11
C VAL A 323 16.83 -23.92 20.40
N ARG A 324 17.22 -23.20 19.35
CA ARG A 324 18.45 -23.48 18.61
C ARG A 324 19.68 -23.32 19.50
N GLU A 325 19.76 -22.25 20.28
CA GLU A 325 20.88 -22.04 21.22
C GLU A 325 21.00 -23.19 22.22
N LEU A 326 19.89 -23.58 22.87
CA LEU A 326 19.88 -24.68 23.85
C LEU A 326 20.24 -26.04 23.25
N LEU A 327 19.79 -26.31 22.01
CA LEU A 327 20.16 -27.53 21.28
C LEU A 327 21.67 -27.58 21.02
N MET A 328 22.26 -26.46 20.59
CA MET A 328 23.70 -26.37 20.31
C MET A 328 24.52 -26.49 21.60
N GLU A 329 24.09 -25.82 22.67
CA GLU A 329 24.71 -25.91 24.00
C GLU A 329 24.73 -27.35 24.54
N LYS A 330 23.58 -28.06 24.49
CA LYS A 330 23.46 -29.45 25.00
C LYS A 330 24.17 -30.47 24.13
N LEU A 331 24.28 -30.23 22.83
CA LEU A 331 24.98 -31.11 21.89
C LEU A 331 26.46 -30.77 21.77
N GLY A 332 26.95 -29.73 22.48
CA GLY A 332 28.36 -29.39 22.56
C GLY A 332 28.96 -28.89 21.24
N SER A 333 28.18 -28.15 20.45
CA SER A 333 28.57 -27.64 19.12
C SER A 333 28.27 -26.15 18.96
#